data_AF-A0A7X7REB4-F1
#
_entry.id   AF-A0A7X7REB4-F1
#
_cell.length_a   1.000
_cell.length_b   1.000
_cell.length_c   1.000
_cell.angle_alpha   90.00
_cell.angle_beta   90.00
_cell.angle_gamma   90.00
#
_symmetry.space_group_name_H-M   'P 1'
#
loop_
_entity.id
_entity.type
_entity.pdbx_description
1 polymer ?
#
loop_
_entity_poly.entity_id
_entity_poly.type
_entity_poly.pdbx_seq_one_letter_code
_entity_poly.pdbx_strand_id
1 'polypeptide(L)'
;SLLLLRVAYVWDSPKTFLKLAGTFYLTAFAMAGAALAGGRLLEQNGISLGPMQTLKAGSLLFSLFIAVILARRGWSALRRNWRKEDFRLNIEIQAGGHSCHMAALLDTGNDLREPLSSLPVLVADYAALRPLLPEYLRQALEAQGNHDPAKILDQLSTRAPDGWLRRLRLIPFASIGEPNGLLLGFRPDRLILHGPPKRQTNQAMVCISIKPLGNGYQAVINPEIINGGEKYKEASCA
;
A
#
# COMPACT_ATOMS: atom_id res chain seq x y z
N SER A 1 11.54 -30.87 -13.03
CA SER A 1 11.41 -29.70 -12.13
C SER A 1 11.25 -28.37 -12.83
N LEU A 2 12.01 -28.03 -13.89
CA LEU A 2 11.84 -26.74 -14.59
C LEU A 2 10.41 -26.53 -15.15
N LEU A 3 9.78 -27.58 -15.69
CA LEU A 3 8.37 -27.56 -16.12
C LEU A 3 7.39 -27.34 -14.95
N LEU A 4 7.67 -27.90 -13.76
CA LEU A 4 6.85 -27.67 -12.56
C LEU A 4 6.95 -26.21 -12.12
N LEU A 5 8.17 -25.66 -12.09
CA LEU A 5 8.37 -24.24 -11.78
C LEU A 5 7.68 -23.34 -12.81
N ARG A 6 7.60 -23.78 -14.06
CA ARG A 6 6.89 -23.10 -15.16
C ARG A 6 5.39 -23.04 -15.02
N VAL A 7 4.79 -24.08 -14.44
CA VAL A 7 3.34 -24.16 -14.27
C VAL A 7 2.91 -23.57 -12.93
N ALA A 8 3.72 -23.72 -11.88
CA ALA A 8 3.36 -23.33 -10.53
C ALA A 8 3.54 -21.83 -10.22
N TYR A 9 4.38 -21.12 -10.98
CA TYR A 9 4.69 -19.71 -10.73
C TYR A 9 4.57 -18.88 -11.99
N VAL A 10 3.83 -17.77 -11.89
CA VAL A 10 3.80 -16.73 -12.92
C VAL A 10 5.13 -15.96 -12.86
N TRP A 11 5.72 -15.72 -14.02
CA TRP A 11 6.96 -14.96 -14.14
C TRP A 11 6.83 -13.85 -15.16
N ASP A 12 7.47 -12.72 -14.86
CA ASP A 12 7.48 -11.56 -15.76
C ASP A 12 8.79 -11.44 -16.53
N SER A 13 9.85 -12.15 -16.12
CA SER A 13 11.17 -12.07 -16.77
C SER A 13 12.01 -13.36 -16.65
N PRO A 14 12.90 -13.64 -17.62
CA PRO A 14 13.82 -14.78 -17.56
C PRO A 14 14.81 -14.68 -16.38
N LYS A 15 15.13 -13.46 -15.92
CA LYS A 15 15.95 -13.24 -14.72
C LYS A 15 15.23 -13.71 -13.45
N THR A 16 13.91 -13.48 -13.36
CA THR A 16 13.08 -13.96 -12.25
C THR A 16 12.99 -15.49 -12.26
N PHE A 17 12.84 -16.09 -13.44
CA PHE A 17 12.83 -17.56 -13.57
C PHE A 17 14.18 -18.18 -13.18
N LEU A 18 15.31 -17.60 -13.60
CA LEU A 18 16.63 -18.13 -13.25
C LEU A 18 16.88 -18.03 -11.74
N LYS A 19 16.43 -16.95 -11.09
CA LYS A 19 16.47 -16.83 -9.62
C LYS A 19 15.61 -17.89 -8.95
N LEU A 20 14.39 -18.12 -9.43
CA LEU A 20 13.48 -19.13 -8.90
C LEU A 20 14.01 -20.56 -9.06
N ALA A 21 14.55 -20.88 -10.23
CA ALA A 21 15.20 -22.16 -10.49
C ALA A 21 16.44 -22.32 -9.60
N GLY A 22 17.28 -21.29 -9.51
CA GLY A 22 18.47 -21.28 -8.68
C GLY A 22 18.16 -21.52 -7.20
N THR A 23 17.17 -20.82 -6.64
CA THR A 23 16.76 -21.02 -5.24
C THR A 23 16.18 -22.42 -5.01
N PHE A 24 15.32 -22.91 -5.90
CA PHE A 24 14.73 -24.25 -5.81
C PHE A 24 15.79 -25.35 -5.80
N TYR A 25 16.73 -25.32 -6.76
CA TYR A 25 17.78 -26.33 -6.83
C TYR A 25 18.75 -26.21 -5.66
N LEU A 26 19.11 -25.00 -5.23
CA LEU A 26 20.00 -24.80 -4.08
C LEU A 26 19.39 -25.35 -2.79
N THR A 27 18.09 -25.17 -2.56
CA THR A 27 17.41 -25.79 -1.41
C THR A 27 17.32 -27.31 -1.52
N ALA A 28 17.05 -27.84 -2.72
CA ALA A 28 17.00 -29.28 -2.94
C ALA A 28 18.37 -29.94 -2.72
N PHE A 29 19.44 -29.33 -3.22
CA PHE A 29 20.81 -29.79 -3.00
C PHE A 29 21.22 -29.67 -1.53
N ALA A 30 20.86 -28.59 -0.84
CA ALA A 30 21.11 -28.45 0.59
C ALA A 30 20.42 -29.54 1.42
N MET A 31 19.15 -29.87 1.10
CA MET A 31 18.42 -30.94 1.78
C MET A 31 19.01 -32.32 1.47
N ALA A 32 19.33 -32.61 0.22
CA ALA A 32 19.96 -33.88 -0.16
C ALA A 32 21.35 -34.04 0.47
N GLY A 33 22.16 -32.98 0.46
CA GLY A 33 23.47 -32.95 1.12
C GLY A 33 23.36 -33.13 2.63
N ALA A 34 22.36 -32.51 3.28
CA ALA A 34 22.08 -32.71 4.69
C ALA A 34 21.70 -34.16 4.99
N ALA A 35 20.80 -34.76 4.21
CA ALA A 35 20.41 -36.16 4.38
C ALA A 35 21.61 -37.11 4.33
N LEU A 36 22.48 -36.93 3.33
CA LEU A 36 23.67 -37.76 3.13
C LEU A 36 24.73 -37.54 4.23
N ALA A 37 25.01 -36.29 4.58
CA ALA A 37 25.97 -35.96 5.64
C ALA A 37 25.50 -36.42 7.02
N GLY A 38 24.23 -36.19 7.33
CA GLY A 38 23.60 -36.66 8.57
C GLY A 38 23.66 -38.18 8.68
N GLY A 39 23.30 -38.90 7.62
CA GLY A 39 23.39 -40.37 7.58
C GLY A 39 24.79 -40.89 7.93
N ARG A 40 25.83 -40.34 7.28
CA ARG A 40 27.23 -40.74 7.55
C ARG A 40 27.71 -40.37 8.94
N LEU A 41 27.35 -39.21 9.47
CA LEU A 41 27.73 -38.80 10.82
C LEU A 41 27.09 -39.69 11.90
N LEU A 42 25.84 -40.09 11.72
CA LEU A 42 25.15 -41.01 12.64
C LEU A 42 25.80 -42.41 12.63
N GLU A 43 26.15 -42.92 11.45
CA GLU A 43 26.90 -44.18 11.30
C GLU A 43 28.26 -44.14 11.99
N GLN A 44 29.03 -43.05 11.81
CA GLN A 44 30.34 -42.86 12.45
C GLN A 44 30.27 -42.76 13.98
N ASN A 45 29.16 -42.28 14.54
CA ASN A 45 28.95 -42.16 15.99
C ASN A 45 28.31 -43.42 16.62
N GLY A 46 28.22 -44.54 15.89
CA GLY A 46 27.76 -45.82 16.44
C GLY A 46 26.26 -45.91 16.74
N ILE A 47 25.47 -44.91 16.34
CA ILE A 47 24.01 -44.91 16.52
C ILE A 47 23.41 -45.75 15.38
N SER A 48 23.34 -47.06 15.58
CA SER A 48 22.73 -47.99 14.61
C SER A 48 21.31 -48.36 15.04
N LEU A 49 20.33 -47.64 14.51
CA LEU A 49 18.92 -48.05 14.54
C LEU A 49 18.67 -49.05 13.41
N GLY A 50 19.37 -50.20 13.40
CA GLY A 50 19.20 -51.27 12.41
C GLY A 50 19.57 -50.92 10.95
N PRO A 51 20.15 -51.84 10.17
CA PRO A 51 20.72 -51.56 8.84
C PRO A 51 19.72 -51.02 7.80
N MET A 52 18.41 -51.12 8.06
CA MET A 52 17.34 -50.67 7.16
C MET A 52 16.52 -49.47 7.69
N GLN A 53 16.72 -49.06 8.95
CA GLN A 53 15.97 -47.98 9.60
C GLN A 53 16.84 -46.76 9.97
N THR A 54 18.14 -46.93 10.24
CA THR A 54 19.07 -45.82 10.54
C THR A 54 19.19 -44.81 9.40
N LEU A 55 19.22 -45.29 8.16
CA LEU A 55 19.29 -44.46 6.95
C LEU A 55 18.00 -43.64 6.71
N LYS A 56 16.89 -44.01 7.37
CA LYS A 56 15.60 -43.33 7.19
C LYS A 56 15.34 -42.31 8.29
N ALA A 57 15.49 -42.63 9.57
CA ALA A 57 15.04 -41.72 10.62
C ALA A 57 16.01 -40.55 10.89
N GLY A 58 17.30 -40.84 11.08
CA GLY A 58 18.28 -39.82 11.48
C GLY A 58 18.60 -38.81 10.37
N SER A 59 18.71 -39.28 9.13
CA SER A 59 18.88 -38.44 7.94
C SER A 59 17.66 -37.54 7.68
N LEU A 60 16.44 -38.03 7.91
CA LEU A 60 15.21 -37.24 7.80
C LEU A 60 15.14 -36.17 8.89
N LEU A 61 15.48 -36.48 10.14
CA LEU A 61 15.49 -35.50 11.23
C LEU A 61 16.55 -34.41 10.99
N PHE A 62 17.73 -34.78 10.51
CA PHE A 62 18.76 -33.80 10.17
C PHE A 62 18.37 -32.94 8.96
N SER A 63 17.75 -33.54 7.94
CA SER A 63 17.20 -32.80 6.79
C SER A 63 16.08 -31.84 7.22
N LEU A 64 15.21 -32.27 8.14
CA LEU A 64 14.15 -31.44 8.72
C LEU A 64 14.75 -30.28 9.54
N PHE A 65 15.80 -30.53 10.32
CA PHE A 65 16.51 -29.49 11.06
C PHE A 65 17.09 -28.42 10.14
N ILE A 66 17.80 -28.82 9.08
CA ILE A 66 18.32 -27.90 8.06
C ILE A 66 17.18 -27.18 7.33
N ALA A 67 16.10 -27.88 6.97
CA ALA A 67 14.93 -27.28 6.34
C ALA A 67 14.27 -26.21 7.23
N VAL A 68 14.16 -26.43 8.54
CA VAL A 68 13.63 -25.44 9.49
C VAL A 68 14.55 -24.21 9.58
N ILE A 69 15.88 -24.39 9.57
CA ILE A 69 16.82 -23.26 9.56
C ILE A 69 16.69 -22.44 8.29
N LEU A 70 16.66 -23.11 7.13
CA LEU A 70 16.47 -22.46 5.83
C LEU A 70 15.12 -21.76 5.73
N ALA A 71 14.04 -22.39 6.20
CA ALA A 71 12.71 -21.81 6.23
C ALA A 71 12.67 -20.56 7.13
N ARG A 72 13.23 -20.61 8.34
CA ARG A 72 13.27 -19.44 9.25
C ARG A 72 14.07 -18.29 8.66
N ARG A 73 15.23 -18.56 8.05
CA ARG A 73 16.04 -17.52 7.41
C ARG A 73 15.39 -16.97 6.14
N GLY A 74 14.80 -17.85 5.32
CA GLY A 74 14.03 -17.48 4.14
C GLY A 74 12.82 -16.61 4.49
N TRP A 75 12.08 -16.96 5.54
CA TRP A 75 10.94 -16.20 6.04
C TRP A 75 11.34 -14.82 6.58
N SER A 76 12.48 -14.72 7.26
CA SER A 76 13.04 -13.43 7.69
C SER A 76 13.50 -12.56 6.50
N ALA A 77 14.07 -13.15 5.45
CA ALA A 77 14.41 -12.44 4.23
C ALA A 77 13.15 -11.97 3.47
N LEU A 78 12.12 -12.83 3.36
CA LEU A 78 10.86 -12.51 2.70
C LEU A 78 10.12 -11.36 3.41
N ARG A 79 10.01 -11.42 4.73
CA ARG A 79 9.42 -10.32 5.53
C ARG A 79 10.15 -8.99 5.38
N ARG A 80 11.48 -9.02 5.23
CA ARG A 80 12.27 -7.80 5.00
C ARG A 80 12.06 -7.20 3.61
N ASN A 81 11.75 -8.02 2.60
CA ASN A 81 11.40 -7.53 1.27
C ASN A 81 9.97 -7.02 1.19
N TRP A 82 9.00 -7.66 1.86
CA TRP A 82 7.61 -7.18 1.86
C TRP A 82 7.43 -5.83 2.58
N ARG A 83 8.26 -5.54 3.58
CA ARG A 83 8.29 -4.22 4.22
C ARG A 83 8.86 -3.09 3.35
N LYS A 84 9.42 -3.40 2.19
CA LYS A 84 10.04 -2.43 1.27
C LYS A 84 9.20 -2.13 0.04
N GLU A 85 7.99 -2.68 -0.08
CA GLU A 85 7.03 -2.09 -1.00
C GLU A 85 6.63 -0.75 -0.40
N ASP A 86 7.36 0.29 -0.80
CA ASP A 86 6.98 1.67 -0.53
C ASP A 86 5.60 1.85 -1.14
N PHE A 87 4.57 1.79 -0.31
CA PHE A 87 3.18 2.07 -0.65
C PHE A 87 2.97 3.54 -1.03
N ARG A 88 3.98 4.19 -1.61
CA ARG A 88 4.00 5.60 -1.97
C ARG A 88 3.79 5.73 -3.47
N LEU A 89 2.86 6.58 -3.86
CA LEU A 89 2.64 6.95 -5.25
C LEU A 89 2.50 8.47 -5.38
N ASN A 90 2.89 9.00 -6.53
CA ASN A 90 2.60 10.39 -6.85
C ASN A 90 1.17 10.51 -7.36
N ILE A 91 0.47 11.54 -6.93
CA ILE A 91 -0.89 11.85 -7.35
C ILE A 91 -0.97 13.30 -7.85
N GLU A 92 -1.96 13.55 -8.69
CA GLU A 92 -2.36 14.89 -9.12
C GLU A 92 -3.85 15.08 -8.82
N ILE A 93 -4.19 16.18 -8.15
CA ILE A 93 -5.56 16.55 -7.84
C ILE A 93 -5.89 17.81 -8.63
N GLN A 94 -7.00 17.79 -9.36
CA GLN A 94 -7.51 18.93 -10.12
C GLN A 94 -8.86 19.36 -9.57
N ALA A 95 -9.02 20.65 -9.30
CA ALA A 95 -10.27 21.24 -8.83
C ALA A 95 -10.35 22.72 -9.20
N GLY A 96 -11.46 23.15 -9.78
CA GLY A 96 -11.73 24.57 -10.05
C GLY A 96 -10.74 25.20 -11.04
N GLY A 97 -10.22 24.43 -11.99
CA GLY A 97 -9.23 24.89 -12.97
C GLY A 97 -7.78 24.93 -12.46
N HIS A 98 -7.54 24.58 -11.19
CA HIS A 98 -6.21 24.46 -10.61
C HIS A 98 -5.81 22.99 -10.47
N SER A 99 -4.50 22.72 -10.43
CA SER A 99 -3.94 21.40 -10.15
C SER A 99 -2.85 21.47 -9.07
N CYS A 100 -2.67 20.39 -8.32
CA CYS A 100 -1.52 20.21 -7.45
C CYS A 100 -1.02 18.77 -7.48
N HIS A 101 0.29 18.58 -7.25
CA HIS A 101 0.95 17.29 -7.23
C HIS A 101 1.51 17.01 -5.84
N MET A 102 1.39 15.77 -5.38
CA MET A 102 1.90 15.36 -4.08
C MET A 102 2.21 13.86 -4.02
N ALA A 103 3.05 13.48 -3.05
CA ALA A 103 3.29 12.08 -2.70
C ALA A 103 2.19 11.60 -1.74
N ALA A 104 1.56 10.47 -2.08
CA ALA A 104 0.50 9.85 -1.29
C ALA A 104 0.94 8.46 -0.78
N LEU A 105 0.56 8.13 0.45
CA LEU A 105 0.72 6.81 1.04
C LEU A 105 -0.59 6.02 0.87
N LEU A 106 -0.50 4.88 0.20
CA LEU A 106 -1.54 3.87 0.15
C LEU A 106 -1.64 3.19 1.51
N ASP A 107 -2.70 3.53 2.24
CA ASP A 107 -2.96 2.99 3.56
C ASP A 107 -4.05 1.93 3.47
N THR A 108 -3.65 0.66 3.55
CA THR A 108 -4.58 -0.48 3.52
C THR A 108 -5.54 -0.51 4.69
N GLY A 109 -5.28 0.24 5.77
CA GLY A 109 -6.17 0.36 6.93
C GLY A 109 -7.16 1.53 6.85
N ASN A 110 -7.06 2.39 5.82
CA ASN A 110 -7.96 3.52 5.66
C ASN A 110 -9.25 3.11 4.96
N ASP A 111 -10.31 2.89 5.73
CA ASP A 111 -11.68 2.62 5.24
C ASP A 111 -12.59 3.87 5.34
N LEU A 112 -12.00 5.06 5.38
CA LEU A 112 -12.78 6.30 5.46
C LEU A 112 -13.62 6.51 4.20
N ARG A 113 -14.91 6.82 4.40
CA ARG A 113 -15.92 6.98 3.34
C ARG A 113 -16.78 8.22 3.56
N GLU A 114 -17.22 8.80 2.46
CA GLU A 114 -18.23 9.86 2.50
C GLU A 114 -19.62 9.28 2.86
N PRO A 115 -20.34 9.81 3.86
CA PRO A 115 -21.56 9.17 4.38
C PRO A 115 -22.71 8.99 3.39
N LEU A 116 -22.90 9.90 2.43
CA LEU A 116 -24.08 9.90 1.56
C LEU A 116 -23.87 9.06 0.30
N SER A 117 -22.71 9.21 -0.35
CA SER A 117 -22.35 8.57 -1.61
C SER A 117 -21.45 7.37 -1.45
N SER A 118 -20.96 7.10 -0.23
CA SER A 118 -20.03 6.01 0.10
C SER A 118 -18.72 6.05 -0.70
N LEU A 119 -18.39 7.22 -1.25
CA LEU A 119 -17.15 7.41 -2.00
C LEU A 119 -15.94 7.26 -1.09
N PRO A 120 -14.88 6.59 -1.56
CA PRO A 120 -13.65 6.44 -0.79
C PRO A 120 -12.96 7.80 -0.61
N VAL A 121 -12.30 7.96 0.53
CA VAL A 121 -11.70 9.23 0.94
C VAL A 121 -10.18 9.20 0.80
N LEU A 122 -9.65 10.28 0.24
CA LEU A 122 -8.24 10.64 0.27
C LEU A 122 -8.07 11.80 1.25
N VAL A 123 -7.20 11.66 2.23
CA VAL A 123 -6.88 12.76 3.17
C VAL A 123 -5.57 13.39 2.73
N ALA A 124 -5.51 14.71 2.58
CA ALA A 124 -4.32 15.42 2.13
C ALA A 124 -4.04 16.67 2.99
N ASP A 125 -2.75 16.98 3.14
CA ASP A 125 -2.28 18.13 3.89
C ASP A 125 -2.79 19.44 3.26
N TYR A 126 -3.30 20.33 4.10
CA TYR A 126 -3.74 21.66 3.69
C TYR A 126 -2.65 22.40 2.90
N ALA A 127 -1.38 22.31 3.33
CA ALA A 127 -0.26 22.96 2.66
C ALA A 127 -0.11 22.55 1.19
N ALA A 128 -0.37 21.27 0.88
CA ALA A 128 -0.29 20.75 -0.49
C ALA A 128 -1.56 21.08 -1.31
N LEU A 129 -2.72 21.20 -0.66
CA LEU A 129 -3.99 21.56 -1.29
C LEU A 129 -4.19 23.06 -1.48
N ARG A 130 -3.44 23.92 -0.77
CA ARG A 130 -3.58 25.38 -0.78
C ARG A 130 -3.68 26.03 -2.17
N PRO A 131 -2.97 25.57 -3.22
CA PRO A 131 -3.11 26.13 -4.58
C PRO A 131 -4.46 25.84 -5.25
N LEU A 132 -5.18 24.80 -4.82
CA LEU A 132 -6.49 24.42 -5.37
C LEU A 132 -7.65 25.20 -4.76
N LEU A 133 -7.49 25.68 -3.52
CA LEU A 133 -8.58 26.20 -2.73
C LEU A 133 -8.80 27.70 -3.02
N PRO A 134 -10.06 28.15 -3.20
CA PRO A 134 -10.37 29.57 -3.32
C PRO A 134 -9.92 30.38 -2.10
N GLU A 135 -9.62 31.65 -2.31
CA GLU A 135 -9.08 32.53 -1.26
C GLU A 135 -9.96 32.56 0.00
N TYR A 136 -11.27 32.66 -0.16
CA TYR A 136 -12.20 32.69 0.96
C TYR A 136 -12.13 31.41 1.83
N LEU A 137 -11.87 30.25 1.20
CA LEU A 137 -11.78 28.97 1.90
C LEU A 137 -10.44 28.85 2.63
N ARG A 138 -9.36 29.35 2.02
CA ARG A 138 -8.05 29.46 2.67
C ARG A 138 -8.13 30.31 3.93
N GLN A 139 -8.74 31.49 3.84
CA GLN A 139 -8.92 32.39 4.98
C GLN A 139 -9.74 31.73 6.10
N ALA A 140 -10.83 31.03 5.77
CA ALA A 140 -11.65 30.34 6.77
C ALA A 140 -10.89 29.20 7.48
N LEU A 141 -10.10 28.42 6.73
CA LEU A 141 -9.27 27.34 7.29
C LEU A 141 -8.12 27.87 8.17
N GLU A 142 -7.49 28.97 7.75
CA GLU A 142 -6.40 29.62 8.49
C GLU A 142 -6.90 30.35 9.75
N ALA A 143 -8.09 30.97 9.70
CA ALA A 143 -8.64 31.75 10.81
C ALA A 143 -9.20 30.89 11.97
N GLN A 144 -9.80 29.73 11.66
CA GLN A 144 -10.41 28.86 12.68
C GLN A 144 -9.40 27.87 13.30
N GLY A 145 -8.26 27.63 12.66
CA GLY A 145 -7.36 26.55 13.07
C GLY A 145 -8.09 25.20 13.14
N ASN A 146 -7.53 24.22 13.86
CA ASN A 146 -8.06 22.85 13.95
C ASN A 146 -9.41 22.73 14.72
N HIS A 147 -10.17 23.81 14.87
CA HIS A 147 -11.43 23.84 15.62
C HIS A 147 -12.63 23.83 14.66
N ASP A 148 -13.26 22.66 14.59
CA ASP A 148 -14.61 22.41 14.09
C ASP A 148 -14.89 22.77 12.61
N PRO A 149 -14.65 21.83 11.68
CA PRO A 149 -15.00 21.96 10.26
C PRO A 149 -16.46 22.34 9.97
N ALA A 150 -17.40 22.02 10.86
CA ALA A 150 -18.80 22.37 10.66
C ALA A 150 -19.02 23.89 10.72
N LYS A 151 -18.32 24.59 11.63
CA LYS A 151 -18.38 26.06 11.74
C LYS A 151 -17.77 26.75 10.53
N ILE A 152 -16.70 26.19 9.98
CA ILE A 152 -16.11 26.68 8.72
C ILE A 152 -17.15 26.63 7.61
N LEU A 153 -17.83 25.50 7.44
CA LEU A 153 -18.86 25.36 6.40
C LEU A 153 -20.04 26.32 6.61
N ASP A 154 -20.49 26.50 7.85
CA ASP A 154 -21.56 27.44 8.21
C ASP A 154 -21.21 28.89 7.86
N GLN A 155 -20.00 29.34 8.21
CA GLN A 155 -19.50 30.68 7.87
C GLN A 155 -19.43 30.92 6.36
N LEU A 156 -19.04 29.89 5.59
CA LEU A 156 -18.89 30.00 4.15
C LEU A 156 -20.22 30.01 3.40
N SER A 157 -21.28 29.39 3.97
CA SER A 157 -22.61 29.32 3.36
C SER A 157 -23.22 30.69 3.06
N THR A 158 -22.80 31.73 3.79
CA THR A 158 -23.30 33.11 3.66
C THR A 158 -22.47 33.98 2.70
N ARG A 159 -21.30 33.52 2.22
CA ARG A 159 -20.28 34.37 1.58
C ARG A 159 -19.75 33.89 0.23
N ALA A 160 -20.13 32.72 -0.27
CA ALA A 160 -19.45 32.12 -1.43
C ALA A 160 -20.19 32.30 -2.77
N PRO A 161 -19.60 32.98 -3.76
CA PRO A 161 -20.21 33.20 -5.07
C PRO A 161 -20.00 32.04 -6.08
N ASP A 162 -18.99 31.19 -5.88
CA ASP A 162 -18.38 30.44 -7.02
C ASP A 162 -18.71 28.95 -7.12
N GLY A 163 -19.85 28.50 -6.57
CA GLY A 163 -20.31 27.10 -6.69
C GLY A 163 -19.46 26.03 -5.99
N TRP A 164 -18.29 26.39 -5.48
CA TRP A 164 -17.38 25.55 -4.69
C TRP A 164 -18.02 24.97 -3.43
N LEU A 165 -18.95 25.70 -2.79
CA LEU A 165 -19.74 25.19 -1.66
C LEU A 165 -20.44 23.87 -1.98
N ARG A 166 -20.92 23.68 -3.22
CA ARG A 166 -21.61 22.45 -3.63
C ARG A 166 -20.69 21.24 -3.64
N ARG A 167 -19.37 21.46 -3.72
CA ARG A 167 -18.34 20.41 -3.68
C ARG A 167 -18.00 19.99 -2.25
N LEU A 168 -18.19 20.88 -1.27
CA LEU A 168 -17.79 20.65 0.12
C LEU A 168 -18.71 19.65 0.83
N ARG A 169 -18.12 18.75 1.61
CA ARG A 169 -18.82 17.77 2.46
C ARG A 169 -18.09 17.63 3.78
N LEU A 170 -18.84 17.36 4.84
CA LEU A 170 -18.29 17.00 6.14
C LEU A 170 -18.23 15.47 6.22
N ILE A 171 -17.06 14.94 6.57
CA ILE A 171 -16.82 13.50 6.66
C ILE A 171 -16.45 13.15 8.09
N PRO A 172 -17.29 12.35 8.79
CA PRO A 172 -16.95 11.86 10.11
C PRO A 172 -15.80 10.86 10.02
N PHE A 173 -14.85 10.94 10.94
CA PHE A 173 -13.77 9.98 11.07
C PHE A 173 -13.54 9.62 12.54
N ALA A 174 -12.96 8.45 12.76
CA ALA A 174 -12.52 8.01 14.07
C ALA A 174 -11.02 7.73 14.02
N SER A 175 -10.28 8.28 14.98
CA SER A 175 -8.85 8.00 15.13
C SER A 175 -8.50 7.81 16.61
N ILE A 176 -7.31 7.29 16.88
CA ILE A 176 -6.82 7.11 18.24
C ILE A 176 -6.67 8.50 18.89
N GLY A 177 -7.55 8.81 19.84
CA GLY A 177 -7.62 10.10 20.53
C GLY A 177 -8.69 11.05 20.02
N GLU A 178 -9.37 10.74 18.91
CA GLU A 178 -10.46 11.56 18.35
C GLU A 178 -11.58 10.64 17.81
N PRO A 179 -12.48 10.15 18.68
CA PRO A 179 -13.49 9.16 18.30
C PRO A 179 -14.64 9.74 17.46
N ASN A 180 -14.89 11.04 17.56
CA ASN A 180 -15.96 11.76 16.85
C ASN A 180 -15.35 12.92 16.04
N GLY A 181 -14.29 12.63 15.29
CA GLY A 181 -13.62 13.62 14.47
C GLY A 181 -14.45 13.98 13.23
N LEU A 182 -14.22 15.17 12.70
CA LEU A 182 -14.82 15.62 11.45
C LEU A 182 -13.73 16.17 10.53
N LEU A 183 -13.84 15.90 9.23
CA LEU A 183 -12.99 16.47 8.20
C LEU A 183 -13.84 17.25 7.20
N LEU A 184 -13.31 18.39 6.75
CA LEU A 184 -13.83 19.07 5.58
C LEU A 184 -13.23 18.43 4.34
N GLY A 185 -14.07 17.91 3.45
CA GLY A 185 -13.66 17.38 2.16
C GLY A 185 -14.33 18.06 1.00
N PHE A 186 -13.77 17.88 -0.20
CA PHE A 186 -14.35 18.36 -1.45
C PHE A 186 -14.23 17.33 -2.56
N ARG A 187 -15.22 17.32 -3.45
CA ARG A 187 -15.16 16.47 -4.66
C ARG A 187 -14.25 17.13 -5.71
N PRO A 188 -13.14 16.48 -6.11
CA PRO A 188 -12.27 16.99 -7.15
C PRO A 188 -12.93 16.87 -8.53
N ASP A 189 -12.44 17.64 -9.50
CA ASP A 189 -12.81 17.44 -10.91
C ASP A 189 -12.13 16.19 -11.48
N ARG A 190 -10.88 15.96 -11.07
CA ARG A 190 -10.09 14.80 -11.47
C ARG A 190 -9.02 14.47 -10.43
N LEU A 191 -8.79 13.18 -10.21
CA LEU A 191 -7.69 12.61 -9.45
C LEU A 191 -6.92 11.68 -10.38
N ILE A 192 -5.62 11.92 -10.54
CA ILE A 192 -4.73 11.11 -11.38
C ILE A 192 -3.72 10.41 -10.48
N LEU A 193 -3.59 9.11 -10.65
CA LEU A 193 -2.66 8.26 -9.90
C LEU A 193 -1.50 7.88 -10.82
N HIS A 194 -0.30 8.40 -10.51
CA HIS A 194 0.93 8.10 -11.24
C HIS A 194 1.58 6.81 -10.72
N GLY A 195 0.87 5.69 -10.87
CA GLY A 195 1.40 4.35 -10.67
C GLY A 195 1.55 3.60 -11.99
N PRO A 196 2.19 2.41 -12.01
CA PRO A 196 2.07 1.46 -13.11
C PRO A 196 0.92 0.47 -12.81
N PRO A 197 -0.26 0.55 -13.49
CA PRO A 197 -0.63 1.47 -14.57
C PRO A 197 -1.15 2.82 -14.08
N LYS A 198 -1.00 3.86 -14.91
CA LYS A 198 -1.52 5.20 -14.64
C LYS A 198 -3.03 5.18 -14.70
N ARG A 199 -3.69 5.74 -13.68
CA ARG A 199 -5.16 5.72 -13.54
C ARG A 199 -5.71 7.12 -13.33
N GLN A 200 -6.98 7.30 -13.66
CA GLN A 200 -7.73 8.50 -13.31
C GLN A 200 -9.12 8.16 -12.78
N THR A 201 -9.62 8.99 -11.88
CA THR A 201 -10.97 8.91 -11.35
C THR A 201 -11.45 10.28 -10.87
N ASN A 202 -12.76 10.47 -10.77
CA ASN A 202 -13.38 11.56 -10.01
C ASN A 202 -14.30 11.02 -8.90
N GLN A 203 -14.31 9.70 -8.69
CA GLN A 203 -15.11 9.00 -7.70
C GLN A 203 -14.34 8.84 -6.38
N ALA A 204 -13.88 9.96 -5.84
CA ALA A 204 -13.21 10.04 -4.55
C ALA A 204 -13.52 11.38 -3.90
N MET A 205 -13.43 11.44 -2.57
CA MET A 205 -13.53 12.69 -1.82
C MET A 205 -12.15 13.07 -1.28
N VAL A 206 -11.76 14.34 -1.42
CA VAL A 206 -10.47 14.85 -0.92
C VAL A 206 -10.72 15.60 0.38
N CYS A 207 -10.32 15.02 1.51
CA CYS A 207 -10.35 15.64 2.83
C CYS A 207 -9.11 16.46 3.12
N ILE A 208 -9.31 17.61 3.74
CA ILE A 208 -8.24 18.54 4.13
C ILE A 208 -7.82 18.23 5.56
N SER A 209 -6.55 17.88 5.75
CA SER A 209 -5.90 17.80 7.07
C SER A 209 -5.13 19.08 7.35
N ILE A 210 -5.47 19.77 8.44
CA ILE A 210 -4.70 20.95 8.89
C ILE A 210 -3.36 20.52 9.51
N LYS A 211 -3.34 19.35 10.16
CA LYS A 211 -2.13 18.77 10.74
C LYS A 211 -1.37 17.98 9.66
N PRO A 212 -0.03 18.07 9.60
CA PRO A 212 0.76 17.26 8.70
C PRO A 212 0.55 15.77 8.94
N LEU A 213 0.32 15.00 7.87
CA LEU A 213 0.03 13.57 7.95
C LEU A 213 1.26 12.69 8.24
N GLY A 214 2.48 13.14 7.91
CA GLY A 214 3.70 12.39 8.22
C GLY A 214 4.95 12.83 7.45
N ASN A 215 6.00 12.02 7.55
CA ASN A 215 7.30 12.29 6.91
C ASN A 215 7.44 11.57 5.57
N GLY A 216 7.43 12.35 4.48
CA GLY A 216 7.69 11.89 3.11
C GLY A 216 6.44 11.50 2.31
N TYR A 217 5.25 11.85 2.79
CA TYR A 217 4.00 11.87 2.04
C TYR A 217 3.14 13.02 2.58
N GLN A 218 2.28 13.57 1.73
CA GLN A 218 1.36 14.68 2.03
C GLN A 218 -0.10 14.26 1.88
N ALA A 219 -0.34 12.99 1.55
CA ALA A 219 -1.68 12.43 1.43
C ALA A 219 -1.71 10.96 1.86
N VAL A 220 -2.87 10.52 2.31
CA VAL A 220 -3.22 9.13 2.61
C VAL A 220 -4.39 8.74 1.72
N ILE A 221 -4.22 7.68 0.92
CA ILE A 221 -5.21 7.24 -0.07
C ILE A 221 -5.87 5.93 0.37
N ASN A 222 -7.21 5.90 0.34
CA ASN A 222 -7.98 4.68 0.48
C ASN A 222 -7.71 3.74 -0.73
N PRO A 223 -7.38 2.45 -0.53
CA PRO A 223 -7.05 1.52 -1.61
C PRO A 223 -8.12 1.35 -2.69
N GLU A 224 -9.39 1.56 -2.34
CA GLU A 224 -10.48 1.44 -3.31
C GLU A 224 -10.39 2.47 -4.45
N ILE A 225 -9.74 3.60 -4.20
CA ILE A 225 -9.51 4.64 -5.21
C ILE A 225 -8.64 4.09 -6.36
N ILE A 226 -7.71 3.18 -6.05
CA ILE A 226 -6.84 2.54 -7.04
C ILE A 226 -7.64 1.53 -7.88
N ASN A 227 -8.53 0.78 -7.23
CA ASN A 227 -9.31 -0.27 -7.88
C ASN A 227 -10.43 0.29 -8.76
N GLY A 228 -11.07 1.39 -8.34
CA GLY A 228 -12.16 2.02 -9.07
C GLY A 228 -11.75 2.95 -10.22
N GLY A 229 -10.45 3.22 -10.41
CA GLY A 229 -9.97 4.14 -11.45
C GLY A 229 -9.89 3.50 -12.84
N GLU A 230 -10.36 4.22 -13.85
CA GLU A 230 -10.17 3.86 -15.26
C GLU A 230 -8.70 4.04 -15.67
N LYS A 231 -8.23 3.24 -16.65
CA LYS A 231 -6.90 3.43 -17.24
C LYS A 231 -6.81 4.83 -17.84
N TYR A 232 -5.76 5.56 -17.51
CA TYR A 232 -5.51 6.87 -18.12
C TYR A 232 -5.25 6.69 -19.62
N LYS A 233 -6.14 7.21 -20.45
CA LYS A 233 -5.88 7.39 -21.88
C LYS A 233 -5.29 8.79 -22.05
N GLU A 234 -4.02 8.86 -22.42
CA GLU A 234 -3.48 10.11 -22.95
C GLU A 234 -4.33 10.52 -24.14
N ALA A 235 -4.84 11.75 -24.12
CA ALA A 235 -5.42 12.33 -25.30
C ALA A 235 -4.30 12.39 -26.34
N SER A 236 -4.42 11.57 -27.37
CA SER A 236 -3.58 11.66 -28.55
C SER A 236 -3.76 13.07 -29.09
N CYS A 237 -2.73 13.92 -29.00
CA CYS A 237 -2.68 15.13 -29.80
C CYS A 237 -2.72 14.67 -31.27
N ALA A 238 -3.79 15.06 -31.97
CA ALA A 238 -3.89 15.06 -33.42
C ALA A 238 -3.89 16.53 -33.87
#